data_AF-A0A7S3UAV5-F1
#
_entry.id   AF-A0A7S3UAV5-F1
#
_cell.length_a   1.000
_cell.length_b   1.000
_cell.length_c   1.000
_cell.angle_alpha   90.00
_cell.angle_beta   90.00
_cell.angle_gamma   90.00
#
_symmetry.space_group_name_H-M   'P 1'
#
loop_
_entity.id
_entity.type
_entity.pdbx_description
1 polymer ?
#
loop_
_entity_poly.entity_id
_entity_poly.type
_entity_poly.pdbx_seq_one_letter_code
_entity_poly.pdbx_strand_id
1 'polypeptide(L)'
;MDKRRGLRERMTKGSGAANGGSTATGSSEEDVDGQRRRSTKCAVDFSRLDVATLRKYRRVNRLEDISNGTKEQLLPGIIQHFGSQDVDEQDILLAFAFALRKQRLSSMYVADAPPPKRTRGGRPRVPK
;
A
#
# COMPACT_ATOMS: atom_id res chain seq x y z
N MET A 1 0.58 60.65 39.18
CA MET A 1 -0.63 59.85 38.94
C MET A 1 -0.56 58.59 39.77
N ASP A 2 -1.72 58.15 40.24
CA ASP A 2 -1.97 57.46 41.49
C ASP A 2 -1.78 55.94 41.53
N LYS A 3 -1.25 55.49 42.68
CA LYS A 3 -1.58 54.32 43.52
C LYS A 3 -2.65 53.33 43.01
N ARG A 4 -2.35 52.01 43.13
CA ARG A 4 -3.12 50.93 43.85
C ARG A 4 -2.81 49.54 43.24
N ARG A 5 -2.08 48.66 43.93
CA ARG A 5 -2.57 47.59 44.84
C ARG A 5 -3.63 46.65 44.23
N GLY A 6 -3.34 45.35 44.27
CA GLY A 6 -4.35 44.40 44.78
C GLY A 6 -4.48 43.06 44.06
N LEU A 7 -3.58 42.14 44.44
CA LEU A 7 -3.80 40.70 44.52
C LEU A 7 -5.20 40.38 45.09
N ARG A 8 -6.02 39.59 44.38
CA ARG A 8 -7.12 38.82 45.01
C ARG A 8 -7.48 37.60 44.17
N GLU A 9 -7.03 36.46 44.65
CA GLU A 9 -7.67 35.16 44.46
C GLU A 9 -9.15 35.25 44.86
N ARG A 10 -10.02 34.56 44.11
CA ARG A 10 -11.36 34.25 44.60
C ARG A 10 -11.69 32.81 44.22
N MET A 11 -11.52 31.92 45.20
CA MET A 11 -12.17 30.63 45.26
C MET A 11 -13.69 30.82 45.29
N THR A 12 -14.43 30.06 44.49
CA THR A 12 -15.83 29.72 44.77
C THR A 12 -16.00 28.23 44.64
N LYS A 13 -16.11 27.55 45.80
CA LYS A 13 -16.68 26.21 45.93
C LYS A 13 -18.19 26.31 45.65
N GLY A 14 -18.70 25.47 44.76
CA GLY A 14 -20.13 25.25 44.57
C GLY A 14 -20.38 23.75 44.40
N SER A 15 -20.74 23.09 45.50
CA SER A 15 -21.37 21.76 45.49
C SER A 15 -22.86 21.92 45.18
N GLY A 16 -23.42 21.02 44.37
CA GLY A 16 -24.86 20.91 44.21
C GLY A 16 -25.26 19.98 43.06
N ALA A 17 -25.43 18.70 43.37
CA ALA A 17 -26.12 17.73 42.52
C ALA A 17 -27.61 17.72 42.88
N ALA A 18 -28.49 17.79 41.89
CA ALA A 18 -29.87 17.29 41.97
C ALA A 18 -30.42 17.04 40.56
N ASN A 19 -30.80 15.79 40.31
CA ASN A 19 -31.62 15.33 39.20
C ASN A 19 -33.04 15.93 39.29
N GLY A 20 -33.62 16.29 38.15
CA GLY A 20 -35.04 16.62 38.01
C GLY A 20 -35.41 16.62 36.53
N GLY A 21 -36.21 15.64 36.12
CA GLY A 21 -36.42 15.27 34.71
C GLY A 21 -37.48 16.07 33.94
N SER A 22 -37.94 15.41 32.87
CA SER A 22 -38.88 15.86 31.82
C SER A 22 -38.14 16.58 30.68
N THR A 23 -38.30 16.26 29.40
CA THR A 23 -39.53 15.91 28.68
C THR A 23 -39.11 15.33 27.31
N ALA A 24 -39.78 14.27 26.85
CA ALA A 24 -39.70 13.82 25.47
C ALA A 24 -40.38 14.84 24.54
N THR A 25 -39.80 15.11 23.37
CA THR A 25 -40.45 15.54 22.10
C THR A 25 -39.37 15.99 21.10
N GLY A 26 -39.48 15.56 19.84
CA GLY A 26 -38.67 16.13 18.75
C GLY A 26 -38.04 15.09 17.83
N SER A 27 -38.88 14.39 17.07
CA SER A 27 -38.49 13.77 15.81
C SER A 27 -38.19 14.89 14.81
N SER A 28 -36.97 14.97 14.31
CA SER A 28 -36.65 15.66 13.07
C SER A 28 -35.52 14.91 12.40
N GLU A 29 -35.93 14.01 11.51
CA GLU A 29 -35.14 13.57 10.37
C GLU A 29 -34.61 14.81 9.66
N GLU A 30 -33.34 14.78 9.24
CA GLU A 30 -32.68 15.49 8.12
C GLU A 30 -31.18 15.68 8.44
N ASP A 31 -30.40 14.60 8.30
CA ASP A 31 -28.95 14.66 8.05
C ASP A 31 -28.65 13.82 6.80
N VAL A 32 -29.15 14.30 5.66
CA VAL A 32 -28.75 13.86 4.32
C VAL A 32 -27.76 14.88 3.78
N ASP A 33 -26.47 14.74 4.11
CA ASP A 33 -25.36 14.80 3.14
C ASP A 33 -24.02 14.64 3.86
N GLY A 34 -22.99 14.16 3.16
CA GLY A 34 -21.61 14.42 3.59
C GLY A 34 -20.80 13.27 4.17
N GLN A 35 -21.20 12.01 4.03
CA GLN A 35 -20.28 10.91 4.34
C GLN A 35 -20.45 9.70 3.41
N ARG A 36 -20.29 9.94 2.09
CA ARG A 36 -19.64 8.95 1.22
C ARG A 36 -18.19 8.74 1.72
N ARG A 37 -17.99 8.14 2.89
CA ARG A 37 -16.76 7.39 3.21
C ARG A 37 -16.81 6.07 2.44
N ARG A 38 -17.03 6.15 1.13
CA ARG A 38 -16.69 5.08 0.18
C ARG A 38 -15.24 5.23 -0.30
N SER A 39 -14.38 5.82 0.52
CA SER A 39 -12.98 5.42 0.50
C SER A 39 -12.87 4.10 1.27
N THR A 40 -13.50 3.05 0.74
CA THR A 40 -12.90 1.72 0.87
C THR A 40 -11.60 1.83 0.11
N LYS A 41 -10.56 2.38 0.76
CA LYS A 41 -9.21 2.32 0.25
C LYS A 41 -9.00 0.85 -0.05
N CYS A 42 -8.96 0.49 -1.33
CA CYS A 42 -8.68 -0.86 -1.77
C CYS A 42 -7.22 -1.10 -1.41
N ALA A 43 -6.95 -1.31 -0.14
CA ALA A 43 -5.63 -1.51 0.39
C ALA A 43 -5.19 -2.89 -0.11
N VAL A 44 -4.11 -2.91 -0.87
CA VAL A 44 -3.53 -4.15 -1.36
C VAL A 44 -3.10 -4.98 -0.15
N ASP A 45 -3.71 -6.14 0.02
CA ASP A 45 -3.39 -7.04 1.11
C ASP A 45 -2.21 -7.95 0.74
N PHE A 46 -1.01 -7.54 1.16
CA PHE A 46 0.23 -8.29 0.96
C PHE A 46 0.29 -9.56 1.83
N SER A 47 -0.56 -9.71 2.85
CA SER A 47 -0.60 -10.92 3.68
C SER A 47 -1.10 -12.15 2.91
N ARG A 48 -1.73 -11.96 1.75
CA ARG A 48 -2.19 -13.06 0.88
C ARG A 48 -1.08 -13.59 -0.04
N LEU A 49 0.04 -12.90 -0.14
CA LEU A 49 1.18 -13.33 -0.95
C LEU A 49 2.05 -14.32 -0.19
N ASP A 50 2.66 -15.24 -0.93
CA ASP A 50 3.65 -16.18 -0.41
C ASP A 50 5.01 -15.49 -0.19
N VAL A 51 5.83 -16.10 0.66
CA VAL A 51 7.14 -15.54 1.02
C VAL A 51 8.07 -15.42 -0.20
N ALA A 52 7.96 -16.31 -1.19
CA ALA A 52 8.81 -16.23 -2.39
C ALA A 52 8.43 -15.02 -3.26
N THR A 53 7.14 -14.71 -3.40
CA THR A 53 6.69 -13.48 -4.08
C THR A 53 7.15 -12.22 -3.35
N LEU A 54 7.04 -12.18 -2.02
CA LEU A 54 7.53 -11.02 -1.24
C LEU A 54 9.04 -10.83 -1.38
N ARG A 55 9.82 -11.91 -1.37
CA ARG A 55 11.28 -11.85 -1.65
C ARG A 55 11.59 -11.43 -3.07
N LYS A 56 10.77 -11.84 -4.05
CA LYS A 56 10.91 -11.41 -5.44
C LYS A 56 10.65 -9.91 -5.58
N TYR A 57 9.61 -9.39 -4.95
CA TYR A 57 9.31 -7.96 -4.90
C TYR A 57 10.51 -7.18 -4.35
N ARG A 58 11.02 -7.57 -3.17
CA ARG A 58 12.25 -6.99 -2.57
C ARG A 58 13.42 -6.94 -3.56
N ARG A 59 13.68 -8.05 -4.27
CA ARG A 59 14.80 -8.14 -5.22
C ARG A 59 14.61 -7.24 -6.45
N VAL A 60 13.41 -7.25 -7.05
CA VAL A 60 13.12 -6.47 -8.26
C VAL A 60 13.16 -4.97 -7.97
N ASN A 61 12.64 -4.58 -6.81
CA ASN A 61 12.60 -3.19 -6.36
C ASN A 61 13.85 -2.75 -5.57
N ARG A 62 14.89 -3.60 -5.49
CA ARG A 62 16.19 -3.33 -4.84
C ARG A 62 16.05 -2.81 -3.41
N LEU A 63 15.13 -3.39 -2.65
CA LEU A 63 14.87 -3.04 -1.24
C LEU A 63 15.88 -3.72 -0.32
N GLU A 64 17.15 -3.32 -0.43
CA GLU A 64 18.26 -3.95 0.29
C GLU A 64 18.17 -3.75 1.81
N ASP A 65 17.59 -2.63 2.25
CA ASP A 65 17.41 -2.26 3.66
C ASP A 65 16.41 -3.15 4.40
N ILE A 66 15.55 -3.87 3.67
CA ILE A 66 14.58 -4.80 4.27
C ILE A 66 15.27 -6.13 4.55
N SER A 67 15.07 -6.69 5.75
CA SER A 67 15.56 -8.02 6.12
C SER A 67 15.07 -9.11 5.15
N ASN A 68 15.95 -10.05 4.79
CA ASN A 68 15.63 -11.24 3.98
C ASN A 68 14.92 -12.38 4.74
N GLY A 69 14.28 -12.07 5.86
CA GLY A 69 13.78 -13.08 6.78
C GLY A 69 12.38 -13.61 6.47
N THR A 70 11.54 -13.64 7.50
CA THR A 70 10.19 -14.21 7.48
C THR A 70 9.19 -13.21 6.87
N LYS A 71 7.97 -13.68 6.63
CA LYS A 71 6.89 -12.88 6.04
C LYS A 71 6.63 -11.59 6.81
N GLU A 72 6.64 -11.69 8.13
CA GLU A 72 6.36 -10.62 9.08
C GLU A 72 7.43 -9.53 9.02
N GLN A 73 8.68 -9.90 8.71
CA GLN A 73 9.78 -8.94 8.57
C GLN A 73 9.75 -8.22 7.21
N LEU A 74 9.25 -8.90 6.17
CA LEU A 74 9.19 -8.35 4.80
C LEU A 74 8.01 -7.38 4.63
N LEU A 75 6.86 -7.69 5.23
CA LEU A 75 5.60 -6.97 4.99
C LEU A 75 5.66 -5.46 5.27
N PRO A 76 6.13 -4.99 6.44
CA PRO A 76 6.08 -3.55 6.75
C PRO A 76 6.86 -2.70 5.75
N GLY A 77 8.06 -3.13 5.39
CA GLY A 77 8.89 -2.40 4.42
C GLY A 77 8.33 -2.45 3.00
N ILE A 78 7.73 -3.57 2.60
CA ILE A 78 7.08 -3.70 1.28
C ILE A 78 5.84 -2.80 1.19
N ILE A 79 5.00 -2.79 2.23
CA ILE A 79 3.80 -1.95 2.28
C ILE A 79 4.18 -0.47 2.21
N GLN A 80 5.17 -0.06 3.00
CA GLN A 80 5.66 1.31 3.00
C GLN A 80 6.22 1.72 1.63
N HIS A 81 7.07 0.88 1.04
CA HIS A 81 7.61 1.14 -0.29
C HIS A 81 6.51 1.24 -1.33
N PHE A 82 5.60 0.26 -1.39
CA PHE A 82 4.50 0.25 -2.36
C PHE A 82 3.63 1.51 -2.25
N GLY A 83 3.30 1.94 -1.03
CA GLY A 83 2.54 3.17 -0.81
C GLY A 83 3.28 4.46 -1.15
N SER A 84 4.61 4.41 -1.27
CA SER A 84 5.46 5.55 -1.64
C SER A 84 5.84 5.55 -3.12
N GLN A 85 5.42 4.55 -3.90
CA GLN A 85 5.73 4.50 -5.33
C GLN A 85 4.89 5.55 -6.06
N ASP A 86 5.57 6.42 -6.80
CA ASP A 86 4.95 7.27 -7.79
C ASP A 86 4.96 6.56 -9.15
N VAL A 87 3.85 6.60 -9.87
CA VAL A 87 3.67 5.88 -11.13
C VAL A 87 2.98 6.78 -12.16
N ASP A 88 3.53 6.81 -13.36
CA ASP A 88 2.85 7.40 -14.51
C ASP A 88 1.83 6.40 -15.06
N GLU A 89 0.55 6.76 -15.01
CA GLU A 89 -0.54 5.89 -15.43
C GLU A 89 -0.41 5.45 -16.90
N GLN A 90 -0.01 6.36 -17.79
CA GLN A 90 0.07 6.06 -19.22
C GLN A 90 1.17 5.02 -19.47
N ASP A 91 2.35 5.25 -18.90
CA ASP A 91 3.49 4.34 -19.04
C ASP A 91 3.19 2.95 -18.46
N ILE A 92 2.53 2.88 -17.31
CA ILE A 92 2.15 1.61 -16.68
C ILE A 92 1.16 0.83 -17.54
N LEU A 93 0.13 1.49 -18.09
CA LEU A 93 -0.86 0.84 -18.95
C LEU A 93 -0.23 0.33 -20.25
N LEU A 94 0.62 1.13 -20.88
CA LEU A 94 1.38 0.75 -22.07
C LEU A 94 2.27 -0.46 -21.78
N ALA A 95 3.10 -0.37 -20.74
CA ALA A 95 4.01 -1.44 -20.34
C ALA A 95 3.26 -2.75 -20.02
N PHE A 96 2.12 -2.66 -19.33
CA PHE A 96 1.27 -3.81 -19.03
C PHE A 96 0.71 -4.47 -20.30
N ALA A 97 0.14 -3.69 -21.23
CA ALA A 97 -0.39 -4.21 -22.49
C ALA A 97 0.71 -4.88 -23.34
N PHE A 98 1.90 -4.28 -23.41
CA PHE A 98 3.05 -4.87 -24.10
C PHE A 98 3.51 -6.17 -23.43
N ALA A 99 3.56 -6.22 -22.10
CA ALA A 99 3.94 -7.42 -21.36
C ALA A 99 2.96 -8.58 -21.62
N LEU A 100 1.65 -8.32 -21.61
CA LEU A 100 0.62 -9.31 -21.94
C LEU A 100 0.74 -9.81 -23.38
N ARG A 101 0.94 -8.90 -24.34
CA ARG A 101 1.14 -9.28 -25.75
C ARG A 101 2.39 -10.16 -25.89
N LYS A 102 3.51 -9.78 -25.26
CA LYS A 102 4.76 -10.56 -25.27
C LYS A 102 4.56 -11.95 -24.66
N GLN A 103 3.86 -12.05 -23.54
CA GLN A 103 3.57 -13.33 -22.88
C GLN A 103 2.70 -14.24 -23.76
N ARG A 104 1.67 -13.69 -24.42
CA ARG A 104 0.86 -14.47 -25.37
C ARG A 104 1.70 -14.98 -26.53
N LEU A 105 2.52 -14.12 -27.13
CA LEU A 105 3.38 -14.51 -28.23
C LEU A 105 4.40 -15.56 -27.79
N SER A 106 5.06 -15.40 -26.63
CA SER A 106 5.98 -16.44 -26.14
C SER A 106 5.26 -17.75 -25.88
N SER A 107 4.03 -17.72 -25.36
CA SER A 107 3.21 -18.93 -25.19
C SER A 107 2.89 -19.60 -26.53
N MET A 108 2.69 -18.85 -27.61
CA MET A 108 2.45 -19.39 -28.95
C MET A 108 3.72 -19.96 -29.59
N TYR A 109 4.87 -19.30 -29.42
CA TYR A 109 6.15 -19.79 -29.95
C TYR A 109 6.70 -21.01 -29.22
N VAL A 110 6.33 -21.24 -27.95
CA VAL A 110 6.73 -22.45 -27.20
C VAL A 110 5.92 -23.68 -27.64
N ALA A 111 4.71 -23.50 -28.18
CA ALA A 111 3.84 -24.61 -28.58
C ALA A 111 4.25 -25.27 -29.92
N ASP A 112 5.00 -24.56 -30.79
CA ASP A 112 5.26 -25.01 -32.17
C ASP A 112 6.74 -24.96 -32.59
N ALA A 113 7.65 -24.54 -31.70
CA ALA A 113 9.07 -24.54 -32.01
C ALA A 113 9.71 -25.89 -31.62
N PRO A 114 10.25 -26.68 -32.56
CA PRO A 114 11.06 -27.85 -32.22
C PRO A 114 12.28 -27.39 -31.41
N PRO A 115 12.69 -28.14 -30.38
CA PRO A 115 13.82 -27.77 -29.54
C PRO A 115 15.07 -27.56 -30.41
N PRO A 116 15.89 -26.53 -30.16
CA PRO A 116 17.11 -26.31 -30.92
C PRO A 116 17.97 -27.56 -30.80
N LYS A 117 18.20 -28.23 -31.94
CA LYS A 117 19.10 -29.38 -32.01
C LYS A 117 20.47 -28.88 -31.58
N ARG A 118 20.92 -29.31 -30.40
CA ARG A 118 22.29 -29.12 -29.93
C ARG A 118 23.21 -29.87 -30.89
N THR A 119 23.58 -29.25 -32.01
CA THR A 119 24.67 -29.75 -32.84
C THR A 119 25.93 -29.62 -32.00
N ARG A 120 26.43 -30.77 -31.55
CA ARG A 120 27.72 -30.92 -30.87
C ARG A 120 28.77 -30.14 -31.67
N GLY A 121 29.23 -29.02 -31.11
CA GLY A 121 30.25 -28.19 -31.72
C GLY A 121 31.55 -28.98 -31.86
N GLY A 122 31.83 -29.43 -33.08
CA GLY A 122 33.18 -29.76 -33.50
C GLY A 122 34.04 -28.51 -33.42
N ARG A 123 35.15 -28.59 -32.67
CA ARG A 123 36.18 -27.56 -32.68
C ARG A 123 36.80 -27.49 -34.07
N PRO A 124 36.95 -26.31 -34.69
CA PRO A 124 37.76 -26.18 -35.89
C PRO A 124 39.23 -26.35 -35.49
N ARG A 125 39.90 -27.37 -36.03
CA ARG A 125 41.35 -27.53 -35.96
C ARG A 125 41.98 -26.58 -36.98
N VAL A 126 42.72 -25.60 -36.51
CA VAL A 126 43.52 -24.70 -37.34
C VAL A 126 44.80 -25.45 -37.75
N PRO A 127 45.15 -25.54 -39.04
CA PRO A 127 46.42 -26.13 -39.46
C PRO A 127 47.58 -25.16 -39.18
N LYS A 128 48.74 -25.72 -38.85
CA LYS A 128 50.00 -25.00 -38.61
C LYS A 128 50.68 -24.64 -39.92
#